data_AF-A0A817II03-F1
#
_entry.id   AF-A0A817II03-F1
#
_cell.length_a   1.000
_cell.length_b   1.000
_cell.length_c   1.000
_cell.angle_alpha   90.00
_cell.angle_beta   90.00
_cell.angle_gamma   90.00
#
_symmetry.space_group_name_H-M   'P 1'
#
loop_
_entity.id
_entity.type
_entity.pdbx_description
1 polymer ?
#
loop_
_entity_poly.entity_id
_entity_poly.type
_entity_poly.pdbx_seq_one_letter_code
_entity_poly.pdbx_strand_id
1 'polypeptide(L)'
;MSGISPFTQAGFELAKAGLWKPRDHTLPPIVYGLKLLNFKAPFFDIEMYVINEQEIHLKEVILDIGIRLRTSTLSESIRRAGIGPFNIQHSLVIDEITPHNLINNINTIETIIEKSNLLDKTVLINKTHKEETKLLGRQPDESSIDLYKSKRPINQQSQTHTNEYENNDTNK
;
A
#
# COMPACT_ATOMS: atom_id res chain seq x y z
N MET A 1 -4.75 20.09 -1.06
CA MET A 1 -4.16 19.14 -2.03
C MET A 1 -4.38 19.65 -3.44
N SER A 2 -3.33 19.89 -4.21
CA SER A 2 -3.40 20.42 -5.58
C SER A 2 -3.36 19.27 -6.59
N GLY A 3 -4.41 19.10 -7.40
CA GLY A 3 -4.46 18.11 -8.50
C GLY A 3 -3.63 18.51 -9.72
N ILE A 4 -2.44 19.09 -9.50
CA ILE A 4 -1.59 19.65 -10.56
C ILE A 4 -0.59 18.58 -10.99
N SER A 5 -0.44 18.37 -12.30
CA SER A 5 0.49 17.38 -12.87
C SER A 5 1.95 17.68 -12.47
N PRO A 6 2.78 16.66 -12.15
CA PRO A 6 4.19 16.85 -11.78
C PRO A 6 5.01 17.44 -12.92
N PHE A 7 4.61 17.17 -14.16
CA PHE A 7 5.34 17.52 -15.37
C PHE A 7 5.12 18.97 -15.81
N THR A 8 4.46 19.78 -14.97
CA THR A 8 4.19 21.19 -15.23
C THR A 8 5.04 22.08 -14.32
N GLN A 9 5.33 23.30 -14.77
CA GLN A 9 6.09 24.29 -13.98
C GLN A 9 5.46 24.52 -12.59
N ALA A 10 4.13 24.63 -12.53
CA ALA A 10 3.40 24.77 -11.27
C ALA A 10 3.57 23.54 -10.36
N GLY A 11 3.60 22.33 -10.93
CA GLY A 11 3.87 21.10 -10.19
C GLY A 11 5.28 21.09 -9.59
N PHE A 12 6.28 21.50 -10.37
CA PHE A 12 7.66 21.62 -9.91
C PHE A 12 7.81 22.63 -8.75
N GLU A 13 7.21 23.81 -8.87
CA GLU A 13 7.27 24.84 -7.82
C GLU A 13 6.62 24.38 -6.52
N LEU A 14 5.48 23.68 -6.62
CA LEU A 14 4.83 23.08 -5.45
C LEU A 14 5.64 21.92 -4.85
N ALA A 15 6.33 21.14 -5.68
CA ALA A 15 7.18 20.05 -5.22
C ALA A 15 8.41 20.58 -4.48
N LYS A 16 9.00 21.67 -4.98
CA LYS A 16 10.07 22.39 -4.30
C LYS A 16 9.64 22.91 -2.92
N ALA A 17 8.38 23.32 -2.78
CA ALA A 17 7.80 23.73 -1.50
C ALA A 17 7.41 22.55 -0.58
N GLY A 18 7.53 21.30 -1.02
CA GLY A 18 7.10 20.11 -0.28
C GLY A 18 5.58 19.92 -0.18
N LEU A 19 4.81 20.73 -0.92
CA LEU A 19 3.34 20.76 -0.87
C LEU A 19 2.69 19.96 -2.00
N TRP A 20 3.49 19.38 -2.88
CA TRP A 20 3.01 18.65 -4.03
C TRP A 20 2.85 17.15 -3.70
N LYS A 21 1.59 16.71 -3.70
CA LYS A 21 1.21 15.30 -3.65
C LYS A 21 0.23 15.01 -4.79
N PRO A 22 0.50 14.01 -5.64
CA PRO A 22 -0.48 13.44 -6.54
C PRO A 22 -1.76 13.11 -5.80
N ARG A 23 -2.89 13.61 -6.31
CA ARG A 23 -4.21 13.15 -5.88
C ARG A 23 -4.64 11.90 -6.64
N ASP A 24 -4.06 11.69 -7.82
CA ASP A 24 -4.40 10.61 -8.71
C ASP A 24 -3.44 9.43 -8.55
N HIS A 25 -3.98 8.26 -8.24
CA HIS A 25 -3.24 7.00 -8.10
C HIS A 25 -2.85 6.37 -9.44
N THR A 26 -3.38 6.89 -10.56
CA THR A 26 -2.98 6.47 -11.92
C THR A 26 -1.68 7.11 -12.39
N LEU A 27 -1.20 8.15 -11.68
CA LEU A 27 0.10 8.74 -11.96
C LEU A 27 1.22 7.76 -11.67
N PRO A 28 2.31 7.78 -12.47
CA PRO A 28 3.44 6.88 -12.30
C PRO A 28 4.07 7.05 -10.92
N PRO A 29 4.81 6.04 -10.42
CA PRO A 29 5.50 6.10 -9.14
C PRO A 29 6.45 7.29 -9.07
N ILE A 30 6.48 7.94 -7.91
CA ILE A 30 7.31 9.13 -7.70
C ILE A 30 8.22 8.90 -6.51
N VAL A 31 9.52 8.94 -6.77
CA VAL A 31 10.56 8.80 -5.76
C VAL A 31 10.89 10.19 -5.22
N TYR A 32 10.56 10.43 -3.95
CA TYR A 32 10.89 11.67 -3.22
C TYR A 32 12.30 11.67 -2.66
N GLY A 33 12.83 10.49 -2.35
CA GLY A 33 14.14 10.37 -1.74
C GLY A 33 14.66 8.95 -1.84
N LEU A 34 15.99 8.86 -1.94
CA LEU A 34 16.74 7.62 -1.98
C LEU A 34 17.96 7.78 -1.09
N LYS A 35 18.17 6.81 -0.19
CA LYS A 35 19.28 6.82 0.75
C LYS A 35 19.94 5.45 0.78
N LEU A 36 21.25 5.41 0.57
CA LEU A 36 22.05 4.21 0.78
C LEU A 36 22.25 4.01 2.28
N LEU A 37 21.82 2.87 2.81
CA LEU A 37 21.94 2.54 4.23
C LEU A 37 23.25 1.79 4.49
N ASN A 38 23.46 0.70 3.75
CA ASN A 38 24.64 -0.15 3.87
C ASN A 38 25.17 -0.46 2.48
N PHE A 39 26.50 -0.56 2.38
CA PHE A 39 27.16 -1.02 1.18
C PHE A 39 28.31 -1.95 1.56
N LYS A 40 28.16 -3.22 1.21
CA LYS A 40 29.17 -4.26 1.39
C LYS A 40 29.13 -5.18 0.17
N ALA A 41 29.87 -4.79 -0.86
CA ALA A 41 29.89 -5.50 -2.14
C ALA A 41 29.94 -7.04 -1.96
N PRO A 42 29.08 -7.80 -2.67
CA PRO A 42 28.13 -7.35 -3.70
C PRO A 42 26.78 -6.82 -3.17
N PHE A 43 26.59 -6.76 -1.85
CA PHE A 43 25.31 -6.44 -1.22
C PHE A 43 25.18 -4.96 -0.87
N PHE A 44 23.96 -4.43 -0.97
CA PHE A 44 23.65 -3.07 -0.60
C PHE A 44 22.19 -2.93 -0.18
N ASP A 45 21.94 -2.02 0.77
CA ASP A 45 20.61 -1.71 1.28
C ASP A 45 20.25 -0.27 0.93
N ILE A 46 19.08 -0.06 0.33
CA ILE A 46 18.59 1.28 -0.02
C ILE A 46 17.24 1.50 0.65
N GLU A 47 17.11 2.65 1.31
CA GLU A 47 15.84 3.19 1.75
C GLU A 47 15.29 4.13 0.67
N MET A 48 14.03 3.94 0.31
CA MET A 48 13.34 4.75 -0.70
C MET A 48 12.05 5.32 -0.13
N TYR A 49 11.81 6.61 -0.40
CA TYR A 49 10.54 7.27 -0.12
C TYR A 49 9.80 7.44 -1.44
N VAL A 50 8.74 6.66 -1.63
CA VAL A 50 8.00 6.58 -2.90
C VAL A 50 6.51 6.70 -2.61
N ILE A 51 5.77 7.25 -3.57
CA ILE A 51 4.30 7.24 -3.60
C ILE A 51 3.79 6.64 -4.91
N ASN A 52 2.53 6.19 -4.91
CA ASN A 52 1.90 5.49 -6.03
C ASN A 52 2.76 4.30 -6.50
N GLU A 53 3.46 3.67 -5.56
CA GLU A 53 4.40 2.60 -5.83
C GLU A 53 3.71 1.24 -5.93
N GLN A 54 4.34 0.35 -6.68
CA GLN A 54 4.08 -1.09 -6.65
C GLN A 54 5.43 -1.78 -6.48
N GLU A 55 5.41 -3.02 -6.01
CA GLU A 55 6.63 -3.79 -5.78
C GLU A 55 7.52 -3.88 -7.04
N ILE A 56 6.89 -4.03 -8.21
CA ILE A 56 7.59 -4.10 -9.51
C ILE A 56 8.42 -2.84 -9.77
N HIS A 57 7.86 -1.66 -9.49
CA HIS A 57 8.54 -0.38 -9.71
C HIS A 57 9.76 -0.22 -8.81
N LEU A 58 9.72 -0.75 -7.59
CA LEU A 58 10.88 -0.75 -6.69
C LEU A 58 11.98 -1.67 -7.22
N LYS A 59 11.60 -2.84 -7.77
CA LYS A 59 12.56 -3.77 -8.40
C LYS A 59 13.20 -3.18 -9.65
N GLU A 60 12.43 -2.47 -10.47
CA GLU A 60 12.94 -1.76 -11.66
C GLU A 60 14.02 -0.74 -11.29
N VAL A 61 13.83 0.03 -10.21
CA VAL A 61 14.86 0.98 -9.73
C VAL A 61 16.15 0.25 -9.35
N ILE A 62 16.06 -0.90 -8.67
CA ILE A 62 17.24 -1.70 -8.32
C ILE A 62 17.94 -2.24 -9.58
N LEU A 63 17.16 -2.71 -10.56
CA LEU A 63 17.70 -3.20 -11.83
C LEU A 63 18.41 -2.07 -12.61
N ASP A 64 17.80 -0.88 -12.67
CA ASP A 64 18.38 0.30 -13.31
C ASP A 64 19.70 0.71 -12.67
N ILE A 65 19.82 0.61 -11.34
CA ILE A 65 21.08 0.83 -10.62
C ILE A 65 22.12 -0.20 -11.09
N GLY A 66 21.76 -1.49 -11.15
CA GLY A 66 22.63 -2.54 -11.65
C GLY A 66 23.14 -2.29 -13.06
N ILE A 67 22.23 -1.94 -13.97
CA ILE A 67 22.54 -1.59 -15.37
C ILE A 67 23.52 -0.42 -15.43
N ARG A 68 23.28 0.65 -14.65
CA ARG A 68 24.16 1.83 -14.60
C ARG A 68 25.55 1.50 -14.05
N LEU A 69 25.64 0.53 -13.15
CA LEU A 69 26.90 0.00 -12.62
C LEU A 69 27.55 -1.05 -13.53
N ARG A 70 26.92 -1.43 -14.65
CA ARG A 70 27.34 -2.51 -15.56
C ARG A 70 27.46 -3.86 -14.85
N THR A 71 26.52 -4.12 -13.94
CA THR A 71 26.42 -5.35 -13.15
C THR A 71 25.03 -5.96 -13.30
N SER A 72 24.90 -7.25 -12.96
CA SER A 72 23.60 -7.88 -12.78
C SER A 72 23.19 -7.73 -11.31
N THR A 73 21.95 -7.32 -11.07
CA THR A 73 21.41 -7.09 -9.73
C THR A 73 20.12 -7.86 -9.55
N LEU A 74 19.93 -8.40 -8.36
CA LEU A 74 18.69 -9.04 -7.91
C LEU A 74 18.26 -8.38 -6.60
N SER A 75 16.95 -8.14 -6.46
CA SER A 75 16.38 -7.74 -5.17
C SER A 75 16.14 -8.98 -4.33
N GLU A 76 16.90 -9.13 -3.24
CA GLU A 76 16.75 -10.24 -2.28
C GLU A 76 15.51 -10.07 -1.41
N SER A 77 15.29 -8.85 -0.90
CA SER A 77 14.13 -8.54 -0.07
C SER A 77 13.65 -7.12 -0.32
N ILE A 78 12.34 -6.93 -0.17
CA ILE A 78 11.67 -5.62 -0.19
C ILE A 78 10.76 -5.57 1.02
N ARG A 79 10.89 -4.51 1.81
CA ARG A 79 10.11 -4.32 3.01
C ARG A 79 9.65 -2.88 3.13
N ARG A 80 8.37 -2.69 3.39
CA ARG A 80 7.81 -1.38 3.74
C ARG A 80 8.20 -1.03 5.19
N ALA A 81 9.01 0.01 5.36
CA ALA A 81 9.43 0.50 6.68
C ALA A 81 8.39 1.41 7.36
N GLY A 82 7.49 2.01 6.58
CA GLY A 82 6.43 2.88 7.07
C GLY A 82 5.44 3.27 5.97
N ILE A 83 4.34 3.88 6.38
CA ILE A 83 3.31 4.47 5.52
C ILE A 83 2.83 5.78 6.15
N GLY A 84 3.10 6.90 5.47
CA GLY A 84 2.75 8.22 6.00
C GLY A 84 3.41 8.46 7.39
N PRO A 85 2.64 8.86 8.42
CA PRO A 85 3.18 9.03 9.77
C PRO A 85 3.37 7.71 10.51
N PHE A 86 2.89 6.59 9.95
CA PHE A 86 3.05 5.29 10.57
C PHE A 86 4.38 4.66 10.19
N ASN A 87 5.09 4.10 11.15
CA ASN A 87 6.34 3.37 10.97
C ASN A 87 6.17 1.94 11.52
N ILE A 88 7.21 1.13 11.36
CA ILE A 88 7.21 -0.24 11.84
C ILE A 88 6.91 -0.41 13.33
N GLN A 89 7.28 0.56 14.18
CA GLN A 89 7.06 0.51 15.64
C GLN A 89 5.58 0.60 16.01
N HIS A 90 4.73 1.01 15.07
CA HIS A 90 3.28 1.03 15.25
C HIS A 90 2.61 -0.25 14.72
N SER A 91 3.38 -1.15 14.10
CA SER A 91 2.88 -2.43 13.64
C SER A 91 2.89 -3.45 14.77
N LEU A 92 1.85 -4.27 14.87
CA LEU A 92 1.82 -5.44 15.75
C LEU A 92 2.35 -6.66 15.00
N VAL A 93 3.27 -7.41 15.62
CA VAL A 93 3.68 -8.73 15.13
C VAL A 93 2.59 -9.74 15.49
N ILE A 94 2.40 -10.78 14.67
CA ILE A 94 1.34 -11.79 14.86
C ILE A 94 1.40 -12.40 16.27
N ASP A 95 2.60 -12.70 16.76
CA ASP A 95 2.82 -13.31 18.08
C ASP A 95 2.52 -12.35 19.24
N GLU A 96 2.42 -11.05 18.98
CA GLU A 96 2.14 -10.01 19.97
C GLU A 96 0.66 -9.62 20.01
N ILE A 97 -0.20 -10.22 19.16
CA ILE A 97 -1.63 -9.92 19.09
C ILE A 97 -2.34 -10.53 20.29
N THR A 98 -2.33 -9.77 21.39
CA THR A 98 -3.18 -9.99 22.56
C THR A 98 -4.24 -8.89 22.63
N PRO A 99 -5.42 -9.13 23.23
CA PRO A 99 -6.44 -8.08 23.37
C PRO A 99 -5.91 -6.80 24.02
N HIS A 100 -5.01 -6.94 25.01
CA HIS A 100 -4.38 -5.80 25.68
C HIS A 100 -3.47 -5.00 24.75
N ASN A 101 -2.56 -5.67 24.05
CA ASN A 101 -1.65 -5.02 23.11
C ASN A 101 -2.40 -4.36 21.95
N LEU A 102 -3.47 -5.01 21.48
CA LEU A 102 -4.33 -4.47 20.43
C LEU A 102 -4.99 -3.16 20.86
N ILE A 103 -5.60 -3.11 22.05
CA ILE A 103 -6.23 -1.90 22.57
C ILE A 103 -5.20 -0.78 22.75
N ASN A 104 -4.02 -1.10 23.31
CA ASN A 104 -2.95 -0.11 23.48
C ASN A 104 -2.45 0.43 22.13
N ASN A 105 -2.33 -0.44 21.12
CA ASN A 105 -1.93 -0.06 19.77
C ASN A 105 -2.98 0.84 19.11
N ILE A 106 -4.27 0.52 19.23
CA ILE A 106 -5.38 1.35 18.72
C ILE A 106 -5.31 2.76 19.32
N ASN A 107 -5.22 2.88 20.65
CA ASN A 107 -5.12 4.19 21.33
C ASN A 107 -3.90 5.00 20.87
N THR A 108 -2.78 4.31 20.63
CA THR A 108 -1.54 4.94 20.12
C THR A 108 -1.74 5.46 18.70
N ILE A 109 -2.36 4.66 17.83
CA ILE A 109 -2.67 5.03 16.45
C ILE A 109 -3.64 6.22 16.40
N GLU A 110 -4.69 6.23 17.23
CA GLU A 110 -5.63 7.34 17.33
C GLU A 110 -4.92 8.65 17.68
N THR A 111 -4.03 8.62 18.68
CA THR A 111 -3.23 9.79 19.07
C THR A 111 -2.37 10.30 17.91
N ILE A 112 -1.79 9.40 17.10
CA ILE A 112 -0.98 9.77 15.94
C ILE A 112 -1.86 10.41 14.86
N ILE A 113 -3.04 9.83 14.59
CA ILE A 113 -4.00 10.34 13.60
C ILE A 113 -4.45 11.76 13.96
N GLU A 114 -4.79 11.99 15.23
CA GLU A 114 -5.19 13.31 15.73
C GLU A 114 -4.07 14.35 15.55
N LYS A 115 -2.84 14.02 15.95
CA LYS A 115 -1.68 14.92 15.83
C LYS A 115 -1.29 15.22 14.38
N SER A 116 -1.47 14.25 13.49
CA SER A 116 -1.03 14.34 12.10
C SER A 116 -2.06 15.04 11.19
N ASN A 117 -3.21 15.47 11.72
CA ASN A 117 -4.33 16.04 10.95
C ASN A 117 -4.71 15.16 9.74
N LEU A 118 -4.43 13.85 9.79
CA LEU A 118 -4.74 12.93 8.69
C LEU A 118 -6.24 12.79 8.43
N LEU A 119 -7.05 13.17 9.42
CA LEU A 119 -8.51 13.25 9.32
C LEU A 119 -9.01 14.43 8.48
N ASP A 120 -8.12 15.23 7.87
CA ASP A 120 -8.51 16.25 6.92
C ASP A 120 -9.01 15.63 5.59
N LYS A 121 -10.26 15.18 5.65
CA LYS A 121 -11.30 15.06 4.59
C LYS A 121 -10.96 14.33 3.29
N THR A 122 -9.87 13.58 3.20
CA THR A 122 -9.45 12.94 1.94
C THR A 122 -9.46 11.41 1.95
N VAL A 123 -9.67 10.78 3.11
CA VAL A 123 -9.87 9.31 3.21
C VAL A 123 -11.35 8.92 3.44
N LEU A 124 -12.25 9.90 3.58
CA LEU A 124 -13.71 9.66 3.46
C LEU A 124 -14.17 9.48 2.00
N ILE A 125 -13.27 9.13 1.08
CA ILE A 125 -13.62 8.58 -0.24
C ILE A 125 -13.97 7.08 -0.11
N ASN A 126 -14.69 6.73 0.95
CA ASN A 126 -15.85 5.86 0.81
C ASN A 126 -17.08 6.78 0.83
N LYS A 127 -17.11 7.76 -0.09
CA LYS A 127 -18.38 8.37 -0.46
C LYS A 127 -19.16 7.25 -1.14
N THR A 128 -20.10 6.70 -0.39
CA THR A 128 -21.32 6.08 -0.89
C THR A 128 -21.49 6.30 -2.39
N HIS A 129 -21.33 5.24 -3.19
CA HIS A 129 -21.64 5.13 -4.63
C HIS A 129 -23.07 5.62 -5.02
N LYS A 130 -23.85 6.10 -4.05
CA LYS A 130 -25.21 6.61 -4.18
C LYS A 130 -25.28 8.10 -4.56
N GLU A 131 -24.22 8.88 -4.34
CA GLU A 131 -24.28 10.34 -4.58
C GLU A 131 -23.76 10.75 -5.97
N GLU A 132 -22.77 10.05 -6.52
CA GLU A 132 -22.22 10.37 -7.86
C GLU A 132 -23.19 10.04 -9.02
N THR A 133 -24.04 9.02 -8.86
CA THR A 133 -25.05 8.66 -9.88
C THR A 133 -26.19 9.67 -9.97
N LYS A 134 -26.42 10.46 -8.91
CA LYS A 134 -27.45 11.51 -8.88
C LYS A 134 -26.99 12.81 -9.54
N LEU A 135 -25.68 13.10 -9.52
CA LEU A 135 -25.10 14.32 -10.10
C LEU A 135 -24.76 14.19 -11.60
N LEU A 136 -24.54 12.97 -12.11
CA LEU A 136 -24.08 12.75 -13.49
C LEU A 136 -25.14 12.22 -14.46
N GLY A 137 -26.39 12.01 -14.02
CA GLY A 137 -27.51 11.65 -14.90
C GLY A 137 -27.29 10.39 -15.76
N ARG A 138 -26.34 9.54 -15.39
CA ARG A 138 -25.91 8.38 -16.17
C ARG A 138 -26.39 7.12 -15.46
N GLN A 139 -27.25 6.35 -16.12
CA GLN A 139 -27.69 5.06 -15.60
C GLN A 139 -26.49 4.09 -15.57
N PRO A 140 -26.34 3.29 -14.50
CA PRO A 140 -25.20 2.39 -14.35
C PRO A 140 -25.29 1.25 -15.36
N ASP A 141 -24.24 1.10 -16.17
CA ASP A 141 -24.03 -0.07 -17.01
C ASP A 141 -23.42 -1.20 -16.16
N GLU A 142 -24.11 -2.33 -16.12
CA GLU A 142 -23.81 -3.47 -15.23
C GLU A 142 -22.45 -4.17 -15.51
N SER A 143 -21.67 -3.71 -16.49
CA SER A 143 -20.43 -4.36 -16.92
C SER A 143 -19.19 -4.03 -16.07
N SER A 144 -19.27 -3.02 -15.21
CA SER A 144 -18.10 -2.47 -14.49
C SER A 144 -17.86 -3.06 -13.10
N ILE A 145 -18.79 -3.87 -12.58
CA ILE A 145 -18.72 -4.45 -11.22
C ILE A 145 -17.82 -5.70 -11.16
N ASP A 146 -17.60 -6.37 -12.29
CA ASP A 146 -16.93 -7.68 -12.32
C ASP A 146 -15.39 -7.62 -12.32
N LEU A 147 -14.79 -6.44 -12.58
CA LEU A 147 -13.34 -6.32 -12.64
C LEU A 147 -12.68 -6.30 -11.24
N TYR A 148 -13.40 -5.87 -10.21
CA TYR A 148 -12.87 -5.78 -8.84
C TYR A 148 -13.01 -7.08 -8.04
N LYS A 149 -13.93 -7.97 -8.41
CA LYS A 149 -14.09 -9.28 -7.75
C LYS A 149 -13.08 -10.32 -8.22
N SER A 150 -12.52 -10.18 -9.43
CA SER A 150 -11.67 -11.19 -10.07
C SER A 150 -10.17 -11.11 -9.69
N LYS A 151 -9.72 -10.06 -8.99
CA LYS A 151 -8.28 -9.81 -8.75
C LYS A 151 -7.77 -10.03 -7.31
N ARG A 152 -8.53 -10.69 -6.43
CA ARG A 152 -7.97 -11.23 -5.18
C ARG A 152 -7.80 -12.74 -5.32
N PRO A 153 -6.58 -13.28 -5.47
CA PRO A 153 -6.38 -14.70 -5.23
C PRO A 153 -6.66 -14.98 -3.76
N ILE A 154 -7.71 -15.76 -3.50
CA ILE A 154 -8.00 -16.32 -2.17
C ILE A 154 -6.91 -17.35 -1.90
N ASN A 155 -6.05 -17.07 -0.91
CA ASN A 155 -5.03 -18.00 -0.45
C ASN A 155 -5.71 -19.13 0.35
N GLN A 156 -6.23 -20.16 -0.32
CA GLN A 156 -6.75 -21.38 0.31
C GLN A 156 -5.61 -22.39 0.51
N GLN A 157 -4.66 -22.11 1.41
CA GLN A 157 -3.79 -23.15 1.95
C GLN A 157 -3.47 -22.84 3.41
N SER A 158 -4.21 -23.48 4.34
CA SER A 158 -3.71 -24.13 5.56
C SER A 158 -4.79 -24.19 6.65
N GLN A 159 -5.37 -25.37 6.86
CA GLN A 159 -5.59 -26.06 8.15
C GLN A 159 -6.46 -27.31 7.89
N THR A 160 -5.83 -28.46 7.65
CA THR A 160 -5.48 -29.54 8.60
C THR A 160 -6.58 -30.60 8.81
N HIS A 161 -6.21 -31.84 8.50
CA HIS A 161 -6.76 -33.07 9.05
C HIS A 161 -6.98 -32.97 10.56
N THR A 162 -8.13 -33.46 11.08
CA THR A 162 -8.28 -34.75 11.78
C THR A 162 -9.68 -34.90 12.41
N ASN A 163 -10.11 -36.16 12.55
CA ASN A 163 -11.21 -36.71 13.38
C ASN A 163 -12.57 -36.82 12.68
N GLU A 164 -13.33 -37.91 12.72
CA GLU A 164 -13.14 -39.28 13.20
C GLU A 164 -14.36 -40.08 12.70
N TYR A 165 -14.23 -41.40 12.68
CA TYR A 165 -15.27 -42.37 12.39
C TYR A 165 -16.53 -42.16 13.24
N GLU A 166 -17.72 -42.29 12.64
CA GLU A 166 -18.79 -43.22 13.07
C GLU A 166 -20.13 -42.94 12.38
N ASN A 167 -20.79 -44.04 11.95
CA ASN A 167 -22.25 -44.27 11.96
C ASN A 167 -23.10 -43.47 10.93
N ASN A 168 -23.99 -44.04 10.11
CA ASN A 168 -24.66 -45.34 10.08
C ASN A 168 -25.24 -45.62 8.69
N ASP A 169 -25.40 -46.91 8.40
CA ASP A 169 -26.41 -47.48 7.50
C ASP A 169 -27.73 -46.68 7.48
N THR A 170 -28.29 -46.42 6.28
CA THR A 170 -29.64 -46.89 5.89
C THR A 170 -30.10 -46.36 4.52
N ASN A 171 -30.60 -47.29 3.70
CA ASN A 171 -31.66 -47.13 2.67
C ASN A 171 -31.30 -46.29 1.42
N LYS A 172 -31.43 -46.74 0.18
CA LYS A 172 -32.16 -47.86 -0.45
C LYS A 172 -31.68 -47.99 -1.91
#